data_AF-A0A5J4PDU0-F1
#
_entry.id   AF-A0A5J4PDU0-F1
#
_cell.length_a   1.000
_cell.length_b   1.000
_cell.length_c   1.000
_cell.angle_alpha   90.00
_cell.angle_beta   90.00
_cell.angle_gamma   90.00
#
_symmetry.space_group_name_H-M   'P 1'
#
loop_
_entity.id
_entity.type
_entity.pdbx_description
1 polymer ?
#
loop_
_entity_poly.entity_id
_entity_poly.type
_entity_poly.pdbx_seq_one_letter_code
_entity_poly.pdbx_strand_id
1 'polypeptide(L)'
;TDMRYERLSTDRSDCRLSFASPVGLLLSCDHVYNQYIFLDDSAENLRKFEKSARNMQSLSRYSRGNQINKEWIDKYLNEAHSFSLTSVRAHFNVMAWSEDAEELKHIRNDVGSQLALMECKPRHNTVDAATLYWAAMPGNAGDFPAEESFYTFIEPALCFFTQETNYKSSPSPFGIKMCDRVSGKPIHVDISDLPMKRGITTNRNKFVLGPSGSGKSFFMNHMVRQ
;
A
#
# COMPACT_ATOMS: atom_id res chain seq x y z
N THR A 1 -4.57 -6.51 11.53
CA THR A 1 -4.06 -5.64 10.45
C THR A 1 -2.81 -6.17 9.79
N ASP A 2 -2.12 -7.15 10.39
CA ASP A 2 -0.99 -7.81 9.70
C ASP A 2 -1.34 -9.26 9.33
N MET A 3 -1.00 -9.66 8.10
CA MET A 3 -1.19 -11.03 7.62
C MET A 3 0.11 -11.82 7.76
N ARG A 4 0.00 -13.06 8.27
CA ARG A 4 1.11 -14.03 8.27
C ARG A 4 1.38 -14.46 6.84
N TYR A 5 2.55 -14.11 6.32
CA TYR A 5 2.98 -14.52 4.99
C TYR A 5 3.66 -15.89 5.07
N GLU A 6 2.87 -16.94 4.85
CA GLU A 6 3.29 -18.34 5.02
C GLU A 6 4.60 -18.67 4.29
N ARG A 7 4.80 -18.16 3.07
CA ARG A 7 5.98 -18.48 2.25
C ARG A 7 7.31 -18.01 2.85
N LEU A 8 7.29 -17.01 3.74
CA LEU A 8 8.47 -16.50 4.45
C LEU A 8 8.40 -16.71 5.96
N SER A 9 7.34 -17.39 6.43
CA SER A 9 7.18 -17.75 7.83
C SER A 9 7.76 -19.14 8.07
N THR A 10 8.16 -19.41 9.32
CA THR A 10 8.59 -20.73 9.77
C THR A 10 7.78 -21.10 11.01
N ASP A 11 7.90 -22.34 11.49
CA ASP A 11 7.29 -22.77 12.75
C ASP A 11 7.76 -21.96 13.97
N ARG A 12 8.88 -21.24 13.84
CA ARG A 12 9.50 -20.46 14.92
C ARG A 12 9.43 -18.94 14.70
N SER A 13 8.99 -18.48 13.53
CA SER A 13 9.01 -17.05 13.19
C SER A 13 7.93 -16.69 12.18
N ASP A 14 7.11 -15.70 12.51
CA ASP A 14 6.13 -15.17 11.58
C ASP A 14 6.72 -14.00 10.79
N CYS A 15 6.68 -14.10 9.46
CA CYS A 15 6.84 -12.96 8.59
C CYS A 15 5.47 -12.30 8.42
N ARG A 16 5.34 -11.07 8.92
CA ARG A 16 4.09 -10.31 8.85
C ARG A 16 4.19 -9.22 7.81
N LEU A 17 3.16 -9.11 6.99
CA LEU A 17 3.02 -8.09 5.97
C LEU A 17 1.83 -7.18 6.29
N SER A 18 1.88 -5.97 5.76
CA SER A 18 0.81 -4.98 5.79
C SER A 18 -0.47 -5.55 5.17
N PHE A 19 -1.61 -5.05 5.63
CA PHE A 19 -2.91 -5.43 5.08
C PHE A 19 -3.02 -5.14 3.57
N ALA A 20 -2.40 -4.05 3.09
CA ALA A 20 -2.35 -3.69 1.67
C ALA A 20 -1.23 -4.37 0.87
N SER A 21 -0.46 -5.28 1.46
CA SER A 21 0.60 -6.03 0.77
C SER A 21 0.16 -6.75 -0.52
N PRO A 22 -1.09 -7.27 -0.66
CA PRO A 22 -1.55 -7.89 -1.90
C PRO A 22 -1.50 -6.97 -3.13
N VAL A 23 -1.73 -5.67 -2.94
CA VAL A 23 -1.70 -4.65 -4.01
C VAL A 23 -0.41 -3.83 -4.05
N GLY A 24 0.57 -4.18 -3.21
CA GLY A 24 1.92 -3.64 -3.22
C GLY A 24 2.87 -4.58 -3.96
N LEU A 25 4.00 -4.93 -3.32
CA LEU A 25 5.04 -5.76 -3.93
C LEU A 25 4.59 -7.17 -4.35
N LEU A 26 3.45 -7.66 -3.84
CA LEU A 26 2.94 -8.99 -4.18
C LEU A 26 2.15 -9.02 -5.48
N LEU A 27 1.76 -7.86 -6.01
CA LEU A 27 1.05 -7.76 -7.29
C LEU A 27 2.06 -7.86 -8.44
N SER A 28 2.03 -8.99 -9.14
CA SER A 28 2.99 -9.35 -10.19
C SER A 28 2.63 -8.76 -11.57
N CYS A 29 2.48 -7.45 -11.64
CA CYS A 29 2.32 -6.71 -12.89
C CYS A 29 2.88 -5.29 -12.76
N ASP A 30 3.01 -4.59 -13.88
CA ASP A 30 3.38 -3.18 -13.86
C ASP A 30 2.22 -2.34 -13.29
N HIS A 31 2.46 -1.76 -12.11
CA HIS A 31 1.45 -0.99 -11.41
C HIS A 31 2.03 0.09 -10.48
N VAL A 32 1.15 1.02 -10.10
CA VAL A 32 1.34 1.99 -9.02
C VAL A 32 0.13 1.89 -8.09
N TYR A 33 0.40 1.75 -6.79
CA TYR A 33 -0.61 1.82 -5.75
C TYR A 33 -0.61 3.21 -5.10
N ASN A 34 -1.61 4.03 -5.42
CA ASN A 34 -1.76 5.37 -4.86
C ASN A 34 -2.58 5.33 -3.58
N GLN A 35 -2.09 6.04 -2.56
CA GLN A 35 -2.62 6.04 -1.20
C GLN A 35 -2.85 7.49 -0.77
N TYR A 36 -4.12 7.87 -0.57
CA TYR A 36 -4.50 9.23 -0.24
C TYR A 36 -5.19 9.27 1.13
N ILE A 37 -4.75 10.22 1.97
CA ILE A 37 -5.47 10.66 3.16
C ILE A 37 -5.64 12.16 3.05
N PHE A 38 -6.88 12.63 3.13
CA PHE A 38 -7.22 14.03 3.19
C PHE A 38 -7.57 14.39 4.64
N LEU A 39 -6.73 15.25 5.22
CA LEU A 39 -6.92 15.78 6.56
C LEU A 39 -7.88 16.98 6.50
N ASP A 40 -9.17 16.68 6.53
CA ASP A 40 -10.23 17.70 6.53
C ASP A 40 -10.56 18.19 7.96
N ASP A 41 -11.46 19.18 8.07
CA ASP A 41 -12.06 19.55 9.36
C ASP A 41 -13.02 18.44 9.83
N SER A 42 -12.54 17.61 10.75
CA SER A 42 -13.30 16.54 11.39
C SER A 42 -14.62 17.04 12.00
N ALA A 43 -14.62 18.19 12.66
CA ALA A 43 -15.82 18.73 13.29
C ALA A 43 -16.85 19.22 12.26
N GLU A 44 -16.42 19.68 11.10
CA GLU A 44 -17.31 19.99 9.97
C GLU A 44 -17.90 18.71 9.37
N ASN A 45 -17.08 17.66 9.19
CA ASN A 45 -17.53 16.37 8.66
C ASN A 45 -18.60 15.74 9.55
N LEU A 46 -18.39 15.70 10.87
CA LEU A 46 -19.37 15.16 11.82
C LEU A 46 -20.68 15.97 11.78
N ARG A 47 -20.61 17.31 11.73
CA ARG A 47 -21.81 18.17 11.58
C ARG A 47 -22.58 17.89 10.28
N LYS A 48 -21.88 17.62 9.17
CA LYS A 48 -22.51 17.22 7.90
C LYS A 48 -23.23 15.88 8.04
N PHE A 49 -22.61 14.90 8.69
CA PHE A 49 -23.21 13.59 8.94
C PHE A 49 -24.44 13.67 9.85
N GLU A 50 -24.39 14.44 10.94
CA GLU A 50 -25.55 14.68 11.81
C GLU A 50 -26.73 15.31 11.05
N LYS A 51 -26.45 16.27 10.18
CA LYS A 51 -27.48 16.87 9.31
C LYS A 51 -28.06 15.83 8.35
N SER A 52 -27.22 14.99 7.75
CA SER A 52 -27.64 13.91 6.86
C SER A 52 -28.51 12.88 7.58
N ALA A 53 -28.13 12.44 8.78
CA ALA A 53 -28.90 11.51 9.60
C ALA A 53 -30.30 12.06 9.96
N ARG A 54 -30.38 13.35 10.33
CA ARG A 54 -31.67 14.04 10.57
C ARG A 54 -32.55 14.09 9.32
N ASN A 55 -31.97 14.38 8.16
CA ASN A 55 -32.70 14.39 6.90
C ASN A 55 -33.24 12.98 6.56
N MET A 56 -32.40 11.95 6.67
CA MET A 56 -32.80 10.55 6.45
C MET A 56 -33.89 10.10 7.42
N GLN A 57 -33.88 10.56 8.67
CA GLN A 57 -34.94 10.30 9.63
C GLN A 57 -36.26 10.95 9.23
N SER A 58 -36.24 12.20 8.75
CA SER A 58 -37.47 12.87 8.30
C SER A 58 -38.11 12.18 7.08
N LEU A 59 -37.28 11.55 6.24
CA LEU A 59 -37.68 10.83 5.03
C LEU A 59 -37.81 9.31 5.22
N SER A 60 -37.62 8.77 6.43
CA SER A 60 -37.57 7.32 6.68
C SER A 60 -38.93 6.64 6.52
N ARG A 61 -40.03 7.39 6.69
CA ARG A 61 -41.40 6.91 6.44
C ARG A 61 -41.63 6.52 4.97
N TYR A 62 -40.78 6.98 4.05
CA TYR A 62 -40.94 6.79 2.61
C TYR A 62 -40.03 5.68 2.05
N SER A 63 -39.01 5.20 2.78
CA SER A 63 -38.12 4.14 2.30
C SER A 63 -37.33 3.46 3.42
N ARG A 64 -37.38 2.11 3.44
CA ARG A 64 -36.55 1.26 4.30
C ARG A 64 -35.04 1.50 4.08
N GLY A 65 -34.63 1.91 2.88
CA GLY A 65 -33.23 2.23 2.59
C GLY A 65 -32.71 3.45 3.36
N ASN A 66 -33.56 4.46 3.59
CA ASN A 66 -33.18 5.64 4.38
C ASN A 66 -32.94 5.29 5.84
N GLN A 67 -33.70 4.33 6.39
CA GLN A 67 -33.51 3.85 7.75
C GLN A 67 -32.16 3.15 7.91
N ILE A 68 -31.81 2.27 6.97
CA ILE A 68 -30.52 1.58 6.97
C ILE A 68 -29.36 2.59 6.87
N ASN A 69 -29.43 3.54 5.93
CA ASN A 69 -28.38 4.56 5.78
C ASN A 69 -28.20 5.42 7.02
N LYS A 70 -29.30 5.79 7.68
CA LYS A 70 -29.24 6.48 8.97
C LYS A 70 -28.49 5.64 10.02
N GLU A 71 -28.82 4.36 10.16
CA GLU A 71 -28.15 3.47 11.13
C GLU A 71 -26.63 3.40 10.89
N TRP A 72 -26.18 3.41 9.63
CA TRP A 72 -24.74 3.47 9.31
C TRP A 72 -24.10 4.80 9.71
N ILE A 73 -24.77 5.92 9.45
CA ILE A 73 -24.27 7.25 9.85
C ILE A 73 -24.21 7.35 11.38
N ASP A 74 -25.25 6.91 12.09
CA ASP A 74 -25.27 6.95 13.55
C ASP A 74 -24.15 6.08 14.14
N LYS A 75 -23.86 4.91 13.56
CA LYS A 75 -22.70 4.08 13.95
C LYS A 75 -21.38 4.84 13.78
N TYR A 76 -21.17 5.46 12.62
CA TYR A 76 -19.97 6.26 12.36
C TYR A 76 -19.81 7.40 13.37
N LEU A 77 -20.87 8.17 13.63
CA LEU A 77 -20.86 9.27 14.62
C LEU A 77 -20.56 8.74 16.02
N ASN A 78 -21.19 7.63 16.43
CA ASN A 78 -20.98 7.04 17.74
C ASN A 78 -19.54 6.54 17.92
N GLU A 79 -18.94 5.91 16.92
CA GLU A 79 -17.53 5.50 16.96
C GLU A 79 -16.61 6.72 17.09
N ALA A 80 -16.85 7.76 16.27
CA ALA A 80 -16.08 8.99 16.31
C ALA A 80 -16.07 9.63 17.71
N HIS A 81 -17.25 9.72 18.35
CA HIS A 81 -17.36 10.30 19.69
C HIS A 81 -16.82 9.38 20.79
N SER A 82 -17.12 8.08 20.73
CA SER A 82 -16.75 7.12 21.79
C SER A 82 -15.24 6.96 21.91
N PHE A 83 -14.52 6.96 20.78
CA PHE A 83 -13.08 6.77 20.73
C PHE A 83 -12.31 8.06 20.41
N SER A 84 -13.00 9.21 20.31
CA SER A 84 -12.41 10.51 19.94
C SER A 84 -11.61 10.45 18.62
N LEU A 85 -12.16 9.75 17.62
CA LEU A 85 -11.50 9.54 16.34
C LEU A 85 -11.60 10.77 15.45
N THR A 86 -10.57 10.99 14.63
CA THR A 86 -10.54 12.07 13.64
C THR A 86 -11.13 11.58 12.33
N SER A 87 -12.23 12.20 11.90
CA SER A 87 -12.87 11.93 10.62
C SER A 87 -12.02 12.48 9.47
N VAL A 88 -11.64 11.60 8.55
CA VAL A 88 -10.82 11.93 7.36
C VAL A 88 -11.48 11.35 6.11
N ARG A 89 -11.11 11.87 4.94
CA ARG A 89 -11.37 11.17 3.67
C ARG A 89 -10.15 10.39 3.25
N ALA A 90 -10.36 9.23 2.65
CA ALA A 90 -9.30 8.40 2.10
C ALA A 90 -9.67 7.92 0.69
N HIS A 91 -8.65 7.60 -0.10
CA HIS A 91 -8.79 6.92 -1.38
C HIS A 91 -7.57 6.03 -1.60
N PHE A 92 -7.82 4.85 -2.17
CA PHE A 92 -6.77 3.89 -2.50
C PHE A 92 -7.08 3.29 -3.85
N ASN A 93 -6.15 3.38 -4.80
CA ASN A 93 -6.34 2.76 -6.11
C ASN A 93 -5.06 2.19 -6.69
N VAL A 94 -5.25 1.16 -7.50
CA VAL A 94 -4.18 0.54 -8.28
C VAL A 94 -4.33 1.01 -9.73
N MET A 95 -3.29 1.66 -10.24
CA MET A 95 -3.14 1.93 -11.67
C MET A 95 -2.17 0.90 -12.23
N ALA A 96 -2.66 0.01 -13.09
CA ALA A 96 -1.84 -1.00 -13.74
C ALA A 96 -1.86 -0.82 -15.25
N TRP A 97 -0.77 -1.17 -15.92
CA TRP A 97 -0.60 -0.98 -17.36
C TRP A 97 0.16 -2.16 -18.00
N SER A 98 0.04 -2.27 -19.32
CA SER A 98 0.83 -3.16 -20.17
C SER A 98 0.87 -2.57 -21.59
N GLU A 99 1.90 -2.94 -22.35
CA GLU A 99 2.00 -2.67 -23.79
C GLU A 99 1.12 -3.64 -24.63
N ASP A 100 0.71 -4.78 -24.07
CA ASP A 100 -0.15 -5.78 -24.69
C ASP A 100 -1.60 -5.70 -24.19
N ALA A 101 -2.53 -5.54 -25.14
CA ALA A 101 -3.96 -5.45 -24.87
C ALA A 101 -4.56 -6.76 -24.31
N GLU A 102 -4.00 -7.92 -24.64
CA GLU A 102 -4.46 -9.19 -24.05
C GLU A 102 -3.97 -9.34 -22.61
N GLU A 103 -2.75 -8.92 -22.32
CA GLU A 103 -2.19 -8.90 -20.97
C GLU A 103 -3.00 -7.97 -20.04
N LEU A 104 -3.51 -6.84 -20.54
CA LEU A 104 -4.38 -5.94 -19.75
C LEU A 104 -5.62 -6.64 -19.18
N LYS A 105 -6.21 -7.61 -19.90
CA LYS A 105 -7.35 -8.39 -19.39
C LYS A 105 -6.95 -9.28 -18.22
N HIS A 106 -5.76 -9.88 -18.30
CA HIS A 106 -5.18 -10.68 -17.22
C HIS A 106 -4.85 -9.82 -16.00
N ILE A 107 -4.14 -8.71 -16.21
CA ILE A 107 -3.80 -7.73 -15.17
C ILE A 107 -5.05 -7.27 -14.42
N ARG A 108 -6.13 -6.94 -15.14
CA ARG A 108 -7.40 -6.53 -14.50
C ARG A 108 -7.95 -7.61 -13.57
N ASN A 109 -7.91 -8.87 -13.99
CA ASN A 109 -8.41 -9.98 -13.18
C ASN A 109 -7.50 -10.24 -11.97
N ASP A 110 -6.18 -10.12 -12.14
CA ASP A 110 -5.19 -10.30 -11.08
C ASP A 110 -5.31 -9.21 -10.01
N VAL A 111 -5.39 -7.95 -10.42
CA VAL A 111 -5.64 -6.81 -9.52
C VAL A 111 -6.96 -7.00 -8.76
N GLY A 112 -8.02 -7.41 -9.46
CA GLY A 112 -9.31 -7.70 -8.82
C GLY A 112 -9.22 -8.82 -7.78
N SER A 113 -8.41 -9.85 -8.06
CA SER A 113 -8.17 -10.97 -7.16
C SER A 113 -7.36 -10.57 -5.93
N GLN A 114 -6.32 -9.73 -6.08
CA GLN A 114 -5.55 -9.19 -4.95
C GLN A 114 -6.39 -8.28 -4.06
N LEU A 115 -7.24 -7.43 -4.64
CA LEU A 115 -8.18 -6.59 -3.87
C LEU A 115 -9.20 -7.44 -3.10
N ALA A 116 -9.65 -8.55 -3.68
CA ALA A 116 -10.55 -9.48 -3.00
C ALA A 116 -9.87 -10.18 -1.79
N LEU A 117 -8.55 -10.43 -1.84
CA LEU A 117 -7.80 -10.95 -0.68
C LEU A 117 -7.75 -9.95 0.50
N MET A 118 -7.90 -8.66 0.21
CA MET A 118 -8.07 -7.61 1.22
C MET A 118 -9.54 -7.46 1.66
N GLU A 119 -10.42 -8.38 1.28
CA GLU A 119 -11.87 -8.31 1.52
C GLU A 119 -12.52 -7.04 0.94
N CYS A 120 -11.87 -6.42 -0.06
CA CYS A 120 -12.34 -5.22 -0.71
C CYS A 120 -13.06 -5.57 -2.02
N LYS A 121 -14.18 -4.92 -2.29
CA LYS A 121 -14.88 -5.07 -3.56
C LYS A 121 -14.25 -4.14 -4.61
N PRO A 122 -13.58 -4.66 -5.65
CA PRO A 122 -12.95 -3.81 -6.66
C PRO A 122 -14.00 -3.04 -7.46
N ARG A 123 -13.81 -1.72 -7.59
CA ARG A 123 -14.52 -0.88 -8.57
C ARG A 123 -13.56 -0.53 -9.69
N HIS A 124 -13.83 -1.03 -10.89
CA HIS A 124 -13.07 -0.62 -12.06
C HIS A 124 -13.56 0.77 -12.51
N ASN A 125 -12.73 1.79 -12.32
CA ASN A 125 -13.07 3.15 -12.74
C ASN A 125 -12.73 3.34 -14.23
N THR A 126 -13.75 3.57 -15.05
CA THR A 126 -13.63 3.83 -16.49
C THR A 126 -13.85 5.30 -16.86
N VAL A 127 -14.26 6.14 -15.90
CA VAL A 127 -14.67 7.53 -16.14
C VAL A 127 -13.60 8.49 -15.64
N ASP A 128 -13.20 8.37 -14.38
CA ASP A 128 -12.30 9.33 -13.73
C ASP A 128 -10.83 8.88 -13.80
N ALA A 129 -10.53 7.84 -14.59
CA ALA A 129 -9.18 7.28 -14.70
C ALA A 129 -8.13 8.34 -15.07
N ALA A 130 -8.45 9.24 -16.00
CA ALA A 130 -7.56 10.33 -16.39
C ALA A 130 -7.36 11.35 -15.25
N THR A 131 -8.42 11.71 -14.54
CA THR A 131 -8.38 12.64 -13.41
C THR A 131 -7.58 12.05 -12.25
N LEU A 132 -7.82 10.79 -11.90
CA LEU A 132 -7.08 10.06 -10.88
C LEU A 132 -5.60 9.97 -11.24
N TYR A 133 -5.27 9.68 -12.50
CA TYR A 133 -3.89 9.66 -13.00
C TYR A 133 -3.21 11.02 -12.84
N TRP A 134 -3.90 12.11 -13.19
CA TRP A 134 -3.37 13.45 -13.04
C TRP A 134 -3.16 13.84 -11.57
N ALA A 135 -4.13 13.52 -10.70
CA ALA A 135 -4.06 13.78 -9.26
C ALA A 135 -2.96 12.99 -8.55
N ALA A 136 -2.56 11.84 -9.11
CA ALA A 136 -1.47 11.01 -8.59
C ALA A 136 -0.07 11.60 -8.86
N MET A 137 0.05 12.59 -9.74
CA MET A 137 1.33 13.24 -9.99
C MET A 137 1.75 14.06 -8.75
N PRO A 138 3.04 14.03 -8.37
CA PRO A 138 3.53 14.80 -7.23
C PRO A 138 3.15 16.28 -7.33
N GLY A 139 2.42 16.78 -6.33
CA GLY A 139 1.94 18.17 -6.28
C GLY A 139 0.54 18.41 -6.80
N ASN A 140 -0.09 17.45 -7.49
CA ASN A 140 -1.42 17.60 -8.10
C ASN A 140 -2.57 17.03 -7.27
N ALA A 141 -2.31 16.59 -6.03
CA ALA A 141 -3.34 16.01 -5.16
C ALA A 141 -4.50 16.98 -4.83
N GLY A 142 -4.33 18.29 -5.08
CA GLY A 142 -5.39 19.29 -4.96
C GLY A 142 -6.51 19.15 -5.99
N ASP A 143 -6.23 18.57 -7.16
CA ASP A 143 -7.20 18.31 -8.23
C ASP A 143 -7.90 16.95 -8.08
N PHE A 144 -7.75 16.29 -6.91
CA PHE A 144 -8.33 14.98 -6.68
C PHE A 144 -9.88 15.04 -6.67
N PRO A 145 -10.58 14.18 -7.43
CA PRO A 145 -12.04 14.16 -7.48
C PRO A 145 -12.62 13.72 -6.13
N ALA A 146 -13.27 14.64 -5.41
CA ALA A 146 -13.73 14.40 -4.05
C ALA A 146 -14.73 13.23 -3.95
N GLU A 147 -15.52 12.99 -4.99
CA GLU A 147 -16.48 11.90 -5.14
C GLU A 147 -15.84 10.50 -5.18
N GLU A 148 -14.56 10.40 -5.53
CA GLU A 148 -13.84 9.13 -5.53
C GLU A 148 -13.25 8.81 -4.14
N SER A 149 -13.26 9.77 -3.20
CA SER A 149 -12.86 9.55 -1.81
C SER A 149 -14.04 9.09 -0.94
N PHE A 150 -13.74 8.37 0.14
CA PHE A 150 -14.73 7.94 1.12
C PHE A 150 -14.31 8.37 2.53
N TYR A 151 -15.30 8.55 3.41
CA TYR A 151 -15.05 8.93 4.80
C TYR A 151 -14.68 7.71 5.64
N THR A 152 -13.66 7.88 6.47
CA THR A 152 -13.18 6.88 7.42
C THR A 152 -12.50 7.60 8.59
N PHE A 153 -11.73 6.87 9.40
CA PHE A 153 -10.88 7.41 10.45
C PHE A 153 -9.41 7.19 10.11
N ILE A 154 -8.50 7.86 10.81
CA ILE A 154 -7.06 7.77 10.54
C ILE A 154 -6.56 6.34 10.69
N GLU A 155 -6.97 5.62 11.73
CA GLU A 155 -6.45 4.29 12.07
C GLU A 155 -6.83 3.25 11.00
N PRO A 156 -8.10 3.11 10.56
CA PRO A 156 -8.44 2.26 9.44
C PRO A 156 -7.79 2.71 8.13
N ALA A 157 -7.68 4.02 7.86
CA ALA A 157 -7.03 4.52 6.64
C ALA A 157 -5.56 4.10 6.57
N LEU A 158 -4.84 4.17 7.68
CA LEU A 158 -3.43 3.75 7.77
C LEU A 158 -3.24 2.25 7.53
N CYS A 159 -4.26 1.42 7.78
CA CYS A 159 -4.18 -0.02 7.49
C CYS A 159 -4.04 -0.30 5.98
N PHE A 160 -4.51 0.60 5.13
CA PHE A 160 -4.35 0.49 3.68
C PHE A 160 -2.97 0.93 3.18
N PHE A 161 -2.06 1.37 4.05
CA PHE A 161 -0.72 1.74 3.60
C PHE A 161 0.16 0.52 3.38
N THR A 162 0.83 0.48 2.22
CA THR A 162 1.89 -0.50 1.97
C THR A 162 3.16 -0.08 2.71
N GLN A 163 3.69 -0.98 3.52
CA GLN A 163 4.93 -0.76 4.29
C GLN A 163 6.11 -1.52 3.68
N GLU A 164 5.82 -2.43 2.77
CA GLU A 164 6.80 -3.19 2.01
C GLU A 164 7.41 -2.30 0.92
N THR A 165 8.73 -2.33 0.82
CA THR A 165 9.47 -1.59 -0.20
C THR A 165 10.52 -2.48 -0.84
N ASN A 166 10.85 -2.20 -2.10
CA ASN A 166 11.94 -2.88 -2.79
C ASN A 166 13.28 -2.61 -2.10
N TYR A 167 14.30 -3.44 -2.40
CA TYR A 167 15.64 -3.17 -1.90
C TYR A 167 16.10 -1.77 -2.34
N LYS A 168 16.58 -0.98 -1.38
CA LYS A 168 17.12 0.36 -1.63
C LYS A 168 18.63 0.29 -1.74
N SER A 169 19.18 1.10 -2.63
CA SER A 169 20.62 1.33 -2.67
C SER A 169 21.12 1.87 -1.32
N SER A 170 22.27 1.38 -0.90
CA SER A 170 23.02 1.88 0.25
C SER A 170 23.50 3.30 -0.05
N PRO A 171 23.43 4.23 0.91
CA PRO A 171 23.93 5.61 0.73
C PRO A 171 25.46 5.72 0.82
N SER A 172 26.14 4.61 1.08
CA SER A 172 27.60 4.58 1.24
C SER A 172 28.30 4.85 -0.10
N PRO A 173 29.45 5.55 -0.11
CA PRO A 173 30.27 5.69 -1.32
C PRO A 173 30.92 4.35 -1.74
N PHE A 174 30.98 3.38 -0.83
CA PHE A 174 31.50 2.04 -1.05
C PHE A 174 30.36 1.02 -1.13
N GLY A 175 30.43 0.10 -2.10
CA GLY A 175 29.49 -1.00 -2.19
C GLY A 175 29.56 -1.76 -3.51
N ILE A 176 28.91 -2.91 -3.54
CA ILE A 176 28.85 -3.80 -4.69
C ILE A 176 27.50 -3.61 -5.39
N LYS A 177 27.50 -3.53 -6.73
CA LYS A 177 26.25 -3.57 -7.49
C LYS A 177 25.71 -5.01 -7.50
N MET A 178 24.53 -5.21 -6.94
CA MET A 178 23.77 -6.46 -6.99
C MET A 178 22.42 -6.21 -7.67
N CYS A 179 21.60 -7.24 -7.84
CA CYS A 179 20.23 -7.07 -8.34
C CYS A 179 19.22 -7.47 -7.26
N ASP A 180 18.18 -6.65 -7.12
CA ASP A 180 16.99 -6.98 -6.35
C ASP A 180 16.37 -8.28 -6.88
N ARG A 181 16.05 -9.21 -5.98
CA ARG A 181 15.64 -10.57 -6.35
C ARG A 181 14.27 -10.62 -7.04
N VAL A 182 13.40 -9.66 -6.76
CA VAL A 182 12.00 -9.67 -7.23
C VAL A 182 11.88 -8.91 -8.54
N SER A 183 12.41 -7.69 -8.57
CA SER A 183 12.29 -6.76 -9.69
C SER A 183 13.48 -6.79 -10.65
N GLY A 184 14.58 -7.48 -10.30
CA GLY A 184 15.82 -7.47 -11.08
C GLY A 184 16.53 -6.13 -11.09
N LYS A 185 16.02 -5.11 -10.38
CA LYS A 185 16.57 -3.76 -10.37
C LYS A 185 17.99 -3.76 -9.80
N PRO A 186 18.97 -3.12 -10.46
CA PRO A 186 20.31 -3.01 -9.92
C PRO A 186 20.29 -2.13 -8.66
N ILE A 187 20.88 -2.64 -7.59
CA ILE A 187 21.00 -2.00 -6.28
C ILE A 187 22.47 -1.87 -5.89
N HIS A 188 22.85 -0.72 -5.36
CA HIS A 188 24.17 -0.54 -4.77
C HIS A 188 24.12 -1.02 -3.31
N VAL A 189 24.94 -2.00 -2.93
CA VAL A 189 24.87 -2.62 -1.61
C VAL A 189 26.20 -2.48 -0.88
N ASP A 190 26.18 -1.76 0.23
CA ASP A 190 27.29 -1.73 1.19
C ASP A 190 27.14 -2.91 2.14
N ILE A 191 28.04 -3.89 1.99
CA ILE A 191 28.06 -5.10 2.81
C ILE A 191 28.95 -4.96 4.05
N SER A 192 29.62 -3.81 4.25
CA SER A 192 30.66 -3.63 5.27
C SER A 192 30.35 -2.48 6.23
N ASP A 193 30.28 -1.24 5.76
CA ASP A 193 30.25 -0.07 6.64
C ASP A 193 28.83 0.27 7.08
N LEU A 194 27.85 0.24 6.17
CA LEU A 194 26.45 0.49 6.50
C LEU A 194 25.88 -0.49 7.53
N PRO A 195 26.09 -1.82 7.43
CA PRO A 195 25.62 -2.75 8.46
C PRO A 195 26.27 -2.49 9.82
N MET A 196 27.55 -2.12 9.85
CA MET A 196 28.27 -1.83 11.08
C MET A 196 27.79 -0.52 11.73
N LYS A 197 27.58 0.55 10.93
CA LYS A 197 26.98 1.82 11.39
C LYS A 197 25.56 1.63 11.94
N ARG A 198 24.80 0.70 11.36
CA ARG A 198 23.45 0.33 11.84
C ARG A 198 23.47 -0.63 13.04
N GLY A 199 24.63 -1.08 13.50
CA GLY A 199 24.76 -2.04 14.59
C GLY A 199 24.28 -3.46 14.25
N ILE A 200 24.12 -3.79 12.97
CA ILE A 200 23.69 -5.11 12.49
C ILE A 200 24.85 -6.12 12.59
N THR A 201 26.08 -5.66 12.34
CA THR A 201 27.29 -6.48 12.45
C THR A 201 28.33 -5.82 13.33
N THR A 202 29.14 -6.63 14.01
CA THR A 202 30.27 -6.17 14.84
C THR A 202 31.61 -6.29 14.13
N ASN A 203 31.65 -6.99 12.98
CA ASN A 203 32.85 -7.18 12.17
C ASN A 203 32.53 -7.07 10.67
N ARG A 204 33.59 -7.02 9.86
CA ARG A 204 33.51 -6.95 8.40
C ARG A 204 33.86 -8.26 7.69
N ASN A 205 34.06 -9.34 8.44
CA ASN A 205 34.42 -10.63 7.86
C ASN A 205 33.29 -11.15 6.98
N LYS A 206 33.62 -11.77 5.85
CA LYS A 206 32.65 -12.31 4.87
C LYS A 206 32.89 -13.80 4.67
N PHE A 207 31.82 -14.56 4.69
CA PHE A 207 31.82 -15.99 4.35
C PHE A 207 30.89 -16.19 3.16
N VAL A 208 31.42 -16.75 2.06
CA VAL A 208 30.67 -16.97 0.82
C VAL A 208 30.63 -18.47 0.55
N LEU A 209 29.43 -19.03 0.46
CA LEU A 209 29.19 -20.45 0.27
C LEU A 209 28.27 -20.69 -0.95
N GLY A 210 28.52 -21.79 -1.66
CA GLY A 210 27.72 -22.21 -2.81
C GLY A 210 28.38 -23.34 -3.61
N PRO A 211 27.61 -24.15 -4.37
CA PRO A 211 28.15 -25.23 -5.19
C PRO A 211 28.97 -24.70 -6.38
N SER A 212 29.70 -25.57 -7.08
CA SER A 212 30.42 -25.17 -8.30
C SER A 212 29.46 -24.58 -9.34
N GLY A 213 29.89 -23.54 -10.07
CA GLY A 213 29.04 -22.83 -11.04
C GLY A 213 28.10 -21.76 -10.48
N SER A 214 27.95 -21.62 -9.16
CA SER A 214 27.01 -20.67 -8.54
C SER A 214 27.44 -19.19 -8.56
N GLY A 215 28.51 -18.84 -9.30
CA GLY A 215 29.01 -17.45 -9.38
C GLY A 215 29.88 -16.96 -8.21
N LYS A 216 30.34 -17.83 -7.30
CA LYS A 216 31.19 -17.43 -6.15
C LYS A 216 32.45 -16.65 -6.55
N SER A 217 33.21 -17.15 -7.53
CA SER A 217 34.45 -16.50 -7.97
C SER A 217 34.17 -15.15 -8.63
N PHE A 218 33.07 -15.06 -9.38
CA PHE A 218 32.61 -13.81 -9.97
C PHE A 218 32.26 -12.78 -8.88
N PHE A 219 31.50 -13.19 -7.87
CA PHE A 219 31.20 -12.35 -6.70
C PHE A 219 32.46 -11.90 -5.96
N MET A 220 33.39 -12.81 -5.65
CA MET A 220 34.63 -12.49 -4.94
C MET A 220 35.49 -11.50 -5.73
N ASN A 221 35.58 -11.64 -7.05
CA ASN A 221 36.28 -10.68 -7.91
C ASN A 221 35.64 -9.29 -7.85
N HIS A 222 34.31 -9.21 -7.86
CA HIS A 222 33.60 -7.95 -7.70
C HIS A 222 33.81 -7.34 -6.31
N MET A 223 33.85 -8.15 -5.26
CA MET A 223 34.06 -7.71 -3.88
C MET A 223 35.47 -7.17 -3.66
N VAL A 224 36.51 -7.84 -4.17
CA VAL A 224 37.92 -7.44 -4.01
C VAL A 224 38.26 -6.20 -4.86
N ARG A 225 37.51 -5.96 -5.94
CA ARG A 225 37.72 -4.80 -6.81
C ARG A 225 37.26 -3.46 -6.20
N GLN A 226 36.26 -3.49 -5.31
CA GLN A 226 35.73 -2.28 -4.64
C GLN A 226 36.67 -1.84 -3.52
#